data_AF-A0A8B6E868-F1
#
_entry.id   AF-A0A8B6E868-F1
#
_cell.length_a   1.000
_cell.length_b   1.000
_cell.length_c   1.000
_cell.angle_alpha   90.00
_cell.angle_beta   90.00
_cell.angle_gamma   90.00
#
_symmetry.space_group_name_H-M   'P 1'
#
loop_
_entity.id
_entity.type
_entity.pdbx_description
1 polymer ?
#
loop_
_entity_poly.entity_id
_entity_poly.type
_entity_poly.pdbx_seq_one_letter_code
_entity_poly.pdbx_strand_id
1 'polypeptide(L)'
;MARNRAKRIKDKKRKQQFREKIASSYVYFPVNTVGKERMQLLLNLKSTKTQNTNQTTDVLSSLQLAEPATFQTITGDGNCFFAALSYTICGHQRFHDIIRHRICNHFIQNQNDLKGYLPPQYKGNANSYLANTRIRENKTWATEAEIFTASHLLQTDIYTYTKSGVHWVWLKHSTITLSDNRGIYLYQKNQNHYDVVLTISTQPVLQNFSSGLQTYLCDQLKKETQKMKNAEVKDRTIQNNITKEQYIENKNIKAKRKDKEKKNRNERLRYTTDKVYKENKKKSCILKYSTDKVYKENVKKSGKLKYDTDK
;
A
#
# COMPACT_ATOMS: atom_id res chain seq x y z
N MET A 1 24.38 -24.53 -27.21
CA MET A 1 24.07 -23.59 -26.11
C MET A 1 24.27 -22.10 -26.45
N ALA A 2 25.28 -21.71 -27.25
CA ALA A 2 25.58 -20.30 -27.57
C ALA A 2 24.46 -19.53 -28.32
N ARG A 3 23.75 -20.18 -29.27
CA ARG A 3 22.63 -19.57 -30.02
C ARG A 3 21.46 -19.13 -29.12
N ASN A 4 21.14 -19.90 -28.07
CA ASN A 4 20.09 -19.55 -27.10
C ASN A 4 20.50 -18.37 -26.20
N ARG A 5 21.80 -18.24 -25.89
CA ARG A 5 22.35 -17.12 -25.11
C ARG A 5 22.31 -15.82 -25.92
N ALA A 6 22.71 -15.87 -27.19
CA ALA A 6 22.68 -14.71 -28.09
C ALA A 6 21.25 -14.20 -28.33
N LYS A 7 20.28 -15.10 -28.56
CA LYS A 7 18.86 -14.76 -28.69
C LYS A 7 18.32 -14.08 -27.42
N ARG A 8 18.63 -14.64 -26.25
CA ARG A 8 18.22 -14.08 -24.94
C ARG A 8 18.82 -12.70 -24.65
N ILE A 9 20.06 -12.43 -25.10
CA ILE A 9 20.70 -11.11 -25.00
C ILE A 9 20.03 -10.10 -25.95
N LYS A 10 19.75 -10.50 -27.20
CA LYS A 10 19.06 -9.65 -28.18
C LYS A 10 17.65 -9.27 -27.73
N ASP A 11 16.90 -10.24 -27.18
CA ASP A 11 15.56 -10.01 -26.63
C ASP A 11 15.58 -9.09 -25.40
N LYS A 12 16.60 -9.21 -24.53
CA LYS A 12 16.80 -8.27 -23.41
C LYS A 12 17.07 -6.85 -23.90
N LYS A 13 17.98 -6.67 -24.87
CA LYS A 13 18.29 -5.35 -25.47
C LYS A 13 17.05 -4.73 -26.14
N ARG A 14 16.26 -5.52 -26.88
CA ARG A 14 15.05 -5.05 -27.55
C ARG A 14 13.97 -4.63 -26.54
N LYS A 15 13.75 -5.42 -25.47
CA LYS A 15 12.83 -5.05 -24.38
C LYS A 15 13.30 -3.79 -23.64
N GLN A 16 14.61 -3.61 -23.50
CA GLN A 16 15.19 -2.41 -22.89
C GLN A 16 14.97 -1.16 -23.75
N GLN A 17 15.34 -1.21 -25.04
CA GLN A 17 15.12 -0.09 -25.97
C GLN A 17 13.63 0.29 -26.08
N PHE A 18 12.74 -0.70 -26.06
CA PHE A 18 11.30 -0.46 -26.02
C PHE A 18 10.85 0.25 -24.73
N ARG A 19 11.37 -0.16 -23.57
CA ARG A 19 11.10 0.50 -22.29
C ARG A 19 11.64 1.93 -22.23
N GLU A 20 12.83 2.17 -22.76
CA GLU A 20 13.45 3.50 -22.83
C GLU A 20 12.66 4.44 -23.75
N LYS A 21 12.24 3.96 -24.93
CA LYS A 21 11.40 4.72 -25.87
C LYS A 21 10.01 5.03 -25.30
N ILE A 22 9.44 4.13 -24.50
CA ILE A 22 8.20 4.38 -23.78
C ILE A 22 8.42 5.39 -22.65
N ALA A 23 9.50 5.26 -21.88
CA ALA A 23 9.81 6.19 -20.79
C ALA A 23 10.01 7.63 -21.29
N SER A 24 10.62 7.83 -22.47
CA SER A 24 10.78 9.15 -23.08
C SER A 24 9.45 9.81 -23.51
N SER A 25 8.34 9.06 -23.58
CA SER A 25 7.01 9.60 -23.88
C SER A 25 6.22 10.02 -22.65
N TYR A 26 6.72 9.71 -21.45
CA TYR A 26 6.00 10.04 -20.23
C TYR A 26 6.13 11.52 -19.88
N VAL A 27 5.04 12.04 -19.31
CA VAL A 27 4.94 13.40 -18.80
C VAL A 27 4.88 13.34 -17.29
N TYR A 28 5.57 14.25 -16.62
CA TYR A 28 5.50 14.42 -15.18
C TYR A 28 4.24 15.20 -14.83
N PHE A 29 3.23 14.52 -14.30
CA PHE A 29 1.99 15.15 -13.88
C PHE A 29 1.60 14.62 -12.50
N PRO A 30 2.11 15.21 -11.41
CA PRO A 30 1.86 14.69 -10.07
C PRO A 30 0.39 14.86 -9.66
N VAL A 31 -0.08 13.93 -8.83
CA VAL A 31 -1.40 14.04 -8.20
C VAL A 31 -1.59 15.36 -7.46
N ASN A 32 -2.67 16.07 -7.79
CA ASN A 32 -3.05 17.33 -7.16
C ASN A 32 -3.91 17.09 -5.91
N THR A 33 -4.37 18.17 -5.28
CA THR A 33 -5.17 18.11 -4.05
C THR A 33 -6.47 17.33 -4.24
N VAL A 34 -7.17 17.52 -5.36
CA VAL A 34 -8.41 16.78 -5.68
C VAL A 34 -8.16 15.27 -5.81
N GLY A 35 -7.09 14.89 -6.51
CA GLY A 35 -6.68 13.49 -6.63
C GLY A 35 -6.34 12.86 -5.28
N LYS A 36 -5.63 13.61 -4.41
CA LYS A 36 -5.31 13.16 -3.05
C LYS A 36 -6.57 12.98 -2.19
N GLU A 37 -7.52 13.90 -2.24
CA GLU A 37 -8.80 13.79 -1.51
C GLU A 37 -9.61 12.56 -1.98
N ARG A 38 -9.68 12.33 -3.30
CA ARG A 38 -10.30 11.12 -3.86
C ARG A 38 -9.64 9.84 -3.33
N MET A 39 -8.31 9.81 -3.29
CA MET A 39 -7.55 8.67 -2.75
C MET A 39 -7.79 8.46 -1.25
N GLN A 40 -7.90 9.53 -0.47
CA GLN A 40 -8.24 9.45 0.96
C GLN A 40 -9.61 8.79 1.15
N LEU A 41 -10.60 9.13 0.31
CA LEU A 41 -11.92 8.48 0.32
C LEU A 41 -11.84 7.00 -0.02
N LEU A 42 -11.11 6.62 -1.08
CA LEU A 42 -10.91 5.21 -1.46
C LEU A 42 -10.23 4.38 -0.36
N LEU A 43 -9.36 5.00 0.42
CA LEU A 43 -8.68 4.38 1.55
C LEU A 43 -9.51 4.40 2.86
N ASN A 44 -10.66 5.08 2.85
CA ASN A 44 -11.48 5.39 4.04
C ASN A 44 -10.66 6.07 5.15
N LEU A 45 -9.84 7.05 4.78
CA LEU A 45 -9.10 7.89 5.72
C LEU A 45 -9.93 9.12 6.06
N LYS A 46 -9.86 9.59 7.32
CA LYS A 46 -10.51 10.84 7.71
C LYS A 46 -9.88 11.98 6.91
N SER A 47 -10.69 12.66 6.10
CA SER A 47 -10.23 13.77 5.26
C SER A 47 -9.63 14.85 6.14
N THR A 48 -8.31 15.04 6.03
CA THR A 48 -7.66 16.24 6.55
C THR A 48 -7.85 17.30 5.48
N LYS A 49 -8.60 18.38 5.77
CA LYS A 49 -8.72 19.53 4.88
C LYS A 49 -7.32 19.95 4.44
N THR A 50 -6.96 19.61 3.21
CA THR A 50 -5.70 20.00 2.62
C THR A 50 -5.95 21.38 2.04
N GLN A 51 -5.18 22.39 2.44
CA GLN A 51 -5.43 23.74 1.93
C GLN A 51 -5.30 23.73 0.40
N ASN A 52 -6.31 24.28 -0.27
CA ASN A 52 -6.39 24.43 -1.72
C ASN A 52 -5.08 25.03 -2.27
N THR A 53 -4.35 24.26 -3.06
CA THR A 53 -3.27 24.73 -3.94
C THR A 53 -3.67 24.47 -5.39
N ASN A 54 -4.80 25.05 -5.79
CA ASN A 54 -5.43 24.76 -7.10
C ASN A 54 -4.81 25.52 -8.29
N GLN A 55 -3.63 26.12 -8.17
CA GLN A 55 -3.03 26.88 -9.27
C GLN A 55 -1.67 26.36 -9.76
N THR A 56 -0.97 25.52 -8.98
CA THR A 56 0.44 25.18 -9.27
C THR A 56 0.63 23.86 -10.03
N THR A 57 -0.30 22.91 -9.95
CA THR A 57 -0.10 21.55 -10.49
C THR A 57 -0.27 21.46 -12.01
N ASP A 58 -1.04 22.34 -12.63
CA ASP A 58 -1.34 22.25 -14.06
C ASP A 58 -0.19 22.75 -14.95
N VAL A 59 0.70 23.63 -14.44
CA VAL A 59 1.87 24.06 -15.22
C VAL A 59 2.92 22.94 -15.34
N LEU A 60 2.92 21.98 -14.39
CA LEU A 60 3.83 20.83 -14.44
C LEU A 60 3.37 19.77 -15.45
N SER A 61 2.10 19.78 -15.88
CA SER A 61 1.48 18.76 -16.73
C SER A 61 2.03 18.71 -18.17
N SER A 62 2.99 19.55 -18.53
CA SER A 62 3.64 19.59 -19.84
C SER A 62 5.12 19.18 -19.80
N LEU A 63 5.67 18.92 -18.61
CA LEU A 63 7.09 18.59 -18.48
C LEU A 63 7.33 17.13 -18.82
N GLN A 64 8.24 16.86 -19.76
CA GLN A 64 8.71 15.51 -20.02
C GLN A 64 9.30 14.90 -18.74
N LEU A 65 8.97 13.63 -18.48
CA LEU A 65 9.41 12.94 -17.27
C LEU A 65 10.92 12.72 -17.29
N ALA A 66 11.65 13.56 -16.55
CA ALA A 66 13.10 13.47 -16.38
C ALA A 66 13.49 12.68 -15.12
N GLU A 67 14.78 12.63 -14.81
CA GLU A 67 15.28 12.05 -13.55
C GLU A 67 14.76 12.84 -12.32
N PRO A 68 14.59 12.21 -11.15
CA PRO A 68 14.22 12.92 -9.92
C PRO A 68 15.28 13.96 -9.52
N ALA A 69 14.85 15.19 -9.23
CA ALA A 69 15.73 16.24 -8.71
C ALA A 69 15.65 16.35 -7.19
N THR A 70 14.43 16.33 -6.65
CA THR A 70 14.21 16.35 -5.20
C THR A 70 13.21 15.29 -4.78
N PHE A 71 13.38 14.79 -3.56
CA PHE A 71 12.54 13.76 -3.00
C PHE A 71 12.34 13.98 -1.50
N GLN A 72 11.20 13.52 -1.00
CA GLN A 72 10.97 13.36 0.42
C GLN A 72 11.58 12.03 0.86
N THR A 73 12.50 12.09 1.82
CA THR A 73 13.04 10.91 2.48
C THR A 73 11.97 10.23 3.34
N ILE A 74 11.77 8.93 3.12
CA ILE A 74 10.86 8.08 3.86
C ILE A 74 11.63 7.25 4.88
N THR A 75 10.95 6.84 5.95
CA THR A 75 11.57 6.02 6.99
C THR A 75 11.95 4.63 6.45
N GLY A 76 13.21 4.23 6.63
CA GLY A 76 13.77 2.96 6.14
C GLY A 76 13.52 1.76 7.06
N ASP A 77 12.29 1.55 7.53
CA ASP A 77 11.95 0.50 8.52
C ASP A 77 11.24 -0.73 7.91
N GLY A 78 11.22 -0.82 6.59
CA GLY A 78 10.50 -1.85 5.83
C GLY A 78 9.03 -1.52 5.52
N ASN A 79 8.52 -0.36 5.95
CA ASN A 79 7.22 0.16 5.54
C ASN A 79 7.30 1.16 4.38
N CYS A 80 8.49 1.40 3.84
CA CYS A 80 8.78 2.54 2.95
C CYS A 80 7.79 2.71 1.79
N PHE A 81 7.38 1.65 1.09
CA PHE A 81 6.38 1.77 0.01
C PHE A 81 5.04 2.33 0.52
N PHE A 82 4.48 1.73 1.58
CA PHE A 82 3.22 2.16 2.17
C PHE A 82 3.32 3.53 2.83
N ALA A 83 4.46 3.84 3.43
CA ALA A 83 4.76 5.14 4.01
C ALA A 83 4.90 6.23 2.93
N ALA A 84 5.48 5.91 1.77
CA ALA A 84 5.56 6.80 0.62
C ALA A 84 4.17 7.10 0.04
N LEU A 85 3.30 6.09 -0.07
CA LEU A 85 1.89 6.31 -0.43
C LEU A 85 1.16 7.17 0.59
N SER A 86 1.33 6.87 1.88
CA SER A 86 0.75 7.69 2.96
C SER A 86 1.19 9.15 2.85
N TYR A 87 2.48 9.38 2.62
CA TYR A 87 3.03 10.72 2.47
C TYR A 87 2.46 11.44 1.25
N THR A 88 2.40 10.76 0.10
CA THR A 88 1.88 11.35 -1.14
C THR A 88 0.41 11.78 -0.98
N ILE A 89 -0.40 10.92 -0.35
CA ILE A 89 -1.86 11.10 -0.25
C ILE A 89 -2.25 12.06 0.87
N CYS A 90 -1.53 12.03 1.99
CA CYS A 90 -1.93 12.72 3.21
C CYS A 90 -0.89 13.72 3.75
N GLY A 91 0.28 13.83 3.11
CA GLY A 91 1.37 14.70 3.58
C GLY A 91 2.18 14.14 4.75
N HIS A 92 1.93 12.89 5.19
CA HIS A 92 2.63 12.26 6.31
C HIS A 92 2.70 10.72 6.18
N GLN A 93 3.63 10.07 6.87
CA GLN A 93 3.86 8.62 6.75
C GLN A 93 2.92 7.74 7.60
N ARG A 94 2.17 8.32 8.55
CA ARG A 94 1.48 7.60 9.65
C ARG A 94 0.38 6.61 9.26
N PHE A 95 -0.19 6.71 8.06
CA PHE A 95 -1.26 5.80 7.63
C PHE A 95 -0.73 4.60 6.85
N HIS A 96 0.58 4.36 6.86
CA HIS A 96 1.19 3.23 6.15
C HIS A 96 0.54 1.88 6.49
N ASP A 97 0.17 1.63 7.75
CA ASP A 97 -0.46 0.37 8.16
C ASP A 97 -1.89 0.24 7.64
N ILE A 98 -2.67 1.33 7.68
CA ILE A 98 -4.03 1.35 7.12
C ILE A 98 -3.97 1.11 5.61
N ILE A 99 -3.06 1.79 4.91
CA ILE A 99 -2.86 1.65 3.47
C ILE A 99 -2.44 0.22 3.11
N ARG A 100 -1.50 -0.37 3.87
CA ARG A 100 -1.08 -1.78 3.71
C ARG A 100 -2.28 -2.71 3.78
N HIS A 101 -3.10 -2.59 4.81
CA HIS A 101 -4.28 -3.43 5.00
C HIS A 101 -5.32 -3.22 3.89
N ARG A 102 -5.53 -1.97 3.45
CA ARG A 102 -6.45 -1.64 2.34
C ARG A 102 -5.99 -2.28 1.04
N ILE A 103 -4.70 -2.17 0.69
CA ILE A 103 -4.12 -2.82 -0.49
C ILE A 103 -4.30 -4.34 -0.41
N CYS A 104 -3.96 -4.97 0.71
CA CYS A 104 -4.11 -6.42 0.87
C CYS A 104 -5.56 -6.88 0.75
N ASN A 105 -6.51 -6.13 1.32
CA ASN A 105 -7.94 -6.45 1.21
C ASN A 105 -8.44 -6.27 -0.22
N HIS A 106 -8.03 -5.18 -0.88
CA HIS A 106 -8.37 -4.89 -2.26
C HIS A 106 -7.89 -5.98 -3.20
N PHE A 107 -6.69 -6.55 -2.95
CA PHE A 107 -6.17 -7.66 -3.73
C PHE A 107 -7.08 -8.89 -3.68
N ILE A 108 -7.53 -9.29 -2.48
CA ILE A 108 -8.44 -10.44 -2.32
C ILE A 108 -9.77 -10.17 -3.01
N GLN A 109 -10.31 -8.96 -2.85
CA GLN A 109 -11.61 -8.58 -3.40
C GLN A 109 -11.61 -8.49 -4.93
N ASN A 110 -10.48 -8.17 -5.55
CA ASN A 110 -10.33 -7.97 -6.99
C ASN A 110 -9.34 -8.97 -7.59
N GLN A 111 -9.26 -10.19 -7.03
CA GLN A 111 -8.28 -11.20 -7.46
C GLN A 111 -8.40 -11.54 -8.94
N ASN A 112 -9.60 -11.51 -9.52
CA ASN A 112 -9.80 -11.84 -10.92
C ASN A 112 -9.04 -10.91 -11.87
N ASP A 113 -8.99 -9.62 -11.53
CA ASP A 113 -8.31 -8.58 -12.31
C ASP A 113 -6.82 -8.52 -11.96
N LEU A 114 -6.47 -8.86 -10.71
CA LEU A 114 -5.11 -8.68 -10.19
C LEU A 114 -4.25 -9.95 -10.20
N LYS A 115 -4.82 -11.14 -10.45
CA LYS A 115 -4.09 -12.42 -10.41
C LYS A 115 -2.89 -12.50 -11.36
N GLY A 116 -2.91 -11.73 -12.45
CA GLY A 116 -1.82 -11.66 -13.42
C GLY A 116 -0.55 -10.99 -12.88
N TYR A 117 -0.66 -10.22 -11.80
CA TYR A 117 0.47 -9.53 -11.15
C TYR A 117 1.05 -10.33 -9.99
N LEU A 118 0.50 -11.51 -9.68
CA LEU A 118 1.06 -12.41 -8.68
C LEU A 118 2.27 -13.16 -9.22
N PRO A 119 3.27 -13.45 -8.36
CA PRO A 119 4.33 -14.36 -8.72
C PRO A 119 3.77 -15.74 -9.16
N PRO A 120 4.29 -16.35 -10.24
CA PRO A 120 3.71 -17.55 -10.84
C PRO A 120 3.49 -18.72 -9.88
N GLN A 121 4.32 -18.85 -8.84
CA GLN A 121 4.22 -19.92 -7.84
C GLN A 121 2.91 -19.89 -7.04
N TYR A 122 2.23 -18.75 -6.97
CA TYR A 122 0.95 -18.63 -6.26
C TYR A 122 -0.26 -18.92 -7.15
N LYS A 123 -0.06 -19.20 -8.45
CA LYS A 123 -1.11 -19.60 -9.40
C LYS A 123 -2.34 -18.69 -9.38
N GLY A 124 -2.12 -17.38 -9.23
CA GLY A 124 -3.19 -16.39 -9.20
C GLY A 124 -4.03 -16.36 -7.91
N ASN A 125 -3.64 -17.08 -6.86
CA ASN A 125 -4.35 -17.12 -5.58
C ASN A 125 -3.79 -16.07 -4.61
N ALA A 126 -4.55 -14.98 -4.40
CA ALA A 126 -4.15 -13.87 -3.54
C ALA A 126 -4.10 -14.27 -2.06
N ASN A 127 -5.01 -15.14 -1.59
CA ASN A 127 -5.01 -15.61 -0.20
C ASN A 127 -3.73 -16.39 0.13
N SER A 128 -3.33 -17.31 -0.75
CA SER A 128 -2.09 -18.06 -0.62
C SER A 128 -0.88 -17.12 -0.64
N TYR A 129 -0.85 -16.15 -1.56
CA TYR A 129 0.21 -15.16 -1.61
C TYR A 129 0.33 -14.37 -0.30
N LEU A 130 -0.76 -13.75 0.17
CA LEU A 130 -0.78 -12.95 1.40
C LEU A 130 -0.36 -13.75 2.65
N ALA A 131 -0.81 -15.00 2.76
CA ALA A 131 -0.48 -15.86 3.89
C ALA A 131 1.02 -16.24 3.91
N ASN A 132 1.59 -16.56 2.74
CA ASN A 132 2.97 -17.01 2.63
C ASN A 132 3.98 -15.84 2.71
N THR A 133 3.69 -14.70 2.09
CA THR A 133 4.61 -13.55 2.09
C THR A 133 4.54 -12.72 3.36
N ARG A 134 3.46 -12.87 4.15
CA ARG A 134 3.19 -12.07 5.35
C ARG A 134 3.15 -10.57 5.03
N ILE A 135 2.71 -10.19 3.84
CA ILE A 135 2.68 -8.79 3.41
C ILE A 135 1.74 -7.91 4.25
N ARG A 136 0.79 -8.53 4.97
CA ARG A 136 -0.05 -7.84 5.97
C ARG A 136 0.71 -7.45 7.23
N GLU A 137 1.83 -8.10 7.53
CA GLU A 137 2.60 -7.84 8.74
C GLU A 137 3.42 -6.55 8.61
N ASN A 138 3.58 -5.85 9.73
CA ASN A 138 4.37 -4.63 9.82
C ASN A 138 5.83 -4.92 9.39
N LYS A 139 6.46 -3.95 8.70
CA LYS A 139 7.84 -4.03 8.20
C LYS A 139 8.10 -5.05 7.09
N THR A 140 7.10 -5.77 6.60
CA THR A 140 7.24 -6.62 5.41
C THR A 140 7.31 -5.73 4.16
N TRP A 141 8.31 -5.95 3.31
CA TRP A 141 8.54 -5.13 2.11
C TRP A 141 7.51 -5.41 1.02
N ALA A 142 7.07 -4.35 0.34
CA ALA A 142 6.22 -4.45 -0.83
C ALA A 142 6.98 -4.96 -2.05
N THR A 143 6.29 -5.72 -2.88
CA THR A 143 6.74 -6.20 -4.19
C THR A 143 5.93 -5.54 -5.29
N GLU A 144 6.23 -5.82 -6.56
CA GLU A 144 5.43 -5.31 -7.68
C GLU A 144 3.93 -5.62 -7.54
N ALA A 145 3.57 -6.76 -6.91
CA ALA A 145 2.19 -7.15 -6.70
C ALA A 145 1.40 -6.11 -5.87
N GLU A 146 2.02 -5.55 -4.82
CA GLU A 146 1.45 -4.47 -4.01
C GLU A 146 1.38 -3.16 -4.79
N ILE A 147 2.36 -2.88 -5.66
CA ILE A 147 2.40 -1.65 -6.46
C ILE A 147 1.25 -1.65 -7.48
N PHE A 148 1.06 -2.74 -8.22
CA PHE A 148 -0.08 -2.88 -9.14
C PHE A 148 -1.42 -2.86 -8.41
N THR A 149 -1.51 -3.54 -7.27
CA THR A 149 -2.73 -3.52 -6.45
C THR A 149 -3.04 -2.12 -5.94
N ALA A 150 -2.02 -1.35 -5.52
CA ALA A 150 -2.19 0.04 -5.11
C ALA A 150 -2.62 0.93 -6.26
N SER A 151 -2.03 0.78 -7.45
CA SER A 151 -2.43 1.48 -8.67
C SER A 151 -3.91 1.24 -8.99
N HIS A 152 -4.36 -0.02 -8.90
CA HIS A 152 -5.76 -0.39 -9.07
C HIS A 152 -6.69 0.18 -7.99
N LEU A 153 -6.30 0.11 -6.72
CA LEU A 153 -7.10 0.60 -5.60
C LEU A 153 -7.27 2.12 -5.67
N LEU A 154 -6.18 2.84 -5.94
CA LEU A 154 -6.15 4.31 -5.98
C LEU A 154 -6.66 4.85 -7.31
N GLN A 155 -6.84 3.99 -8.32
CA GLN A 155 -7.18 4.35 -9.70
C GLN A 155 -6.23 5.44 -10.20
N THR A 156 -4.92 5.20 -10.05
CA THR A 156 -3.87 6.16 -10.40
C THR A 156 -2.59 5.43 -10.72
N ASP A 157 -1.94 5.84 -11.81
CA ASP A 157 -0.67 5.26 -12.22
C ASP A 157 0.43 5.56 -11.20
N ILE A 158 1.23 4.53 -10.90
CA ILE A 158 2.40 4.67 -10.02
C ILE A 158 3.65 4.52 -10.87
N TYR A 159 4.57 5.47 -10.75
CA TYR A 159 5.84 5.51 -11.47
C TYR A 159 6.96 5.28 -10.47
N THR A 160 7.84 4.31 -10.74
CA THR A 160 9.03 4.06 -9.91
C THR A 160 10.29 4.31 -10.72
N TYR A 161 11.10 5.27 -10.29
CA TYR A 161 12.45 5.49 -10.82
C TYR A 161 13.41 4.50 -10.16
N THR A 162 13.99 3.59 -10.93
CA THR A 162 14.79 2.49 -10.39
C THR A 162 15.98 2.16 -11.28
N LYS A 163 16.98 1.52 -10.69
CA LYS A 163 18.19 1.10 -11.40
C LYS A 163 17.95 -0.25 -12.07
N SER A 164 18.03 -0.29 -13.40
CA SER A 164 17.98 -1.51 -14.21
C SER A 164 19.34 -1.76 -14.86
N GLY A 165 20.13 -2.64 -14.26
CA GLY A 165 21.52 -2.86 -14.67
C GLY A 165 22.38 -1.62 -14.44
N VAL A 166 22.91 -1.04 -15.51
CA VAL A 166 23.72 0.19 -15.47
C VAL A 166 22.91 1.47 -15.70
N HIS A 167 21.64 1.34 -16.12
CA HIS A 167 20.80 2.48 -16.47
C HIS A 167 19.75 2.75 -15.40
N TRP A 168 19.29 3.99 -15.33
CA TRP A 168 18.12 4.37 -14.56
C TRP A 168 16.91 4.47 -15.46
N VAL A 169 15.77 3.95 -15.00
CA VAL A 169 14.55 3.89 -15.80
C VAL A 169 13.32 4.19 -14.95
N TRP A 170 12.31 4.78 -15.59
CA TRP A 170 10.97 4.87 -15.05
C TRP A 170 10.17 3.62 -15.41
N LEU A 171 9.65 2.92 -14.39
CA LEU A 171 8.66 1.87 -14.57
C LEU A 171 7.28 2.43 -14.26
N LYS A 172 6.34 2.25 -15.19
CA LYS A 172 4.94 2.61 -15.02
C LYS A 172 4.14 1.39 -14.57
N HIS A 173 3.47 1.50 -13.44
CA HIS A 173 2.57 0.50 -12.87
C HIS A 173 1.14 0.97 -13.04
N SER A 174 0.45 0.35 -14.00
CA SER A 174 -0.90 0.71 -14.43
C SER A 174 -1.70 -0.58 -14.62
N THR A 175 -2.90 -0.63 -14.04
CA THR A 175 -3.81 -1.79 -14.15
C THR A 175 -5.05 -1.50 -14.99
N ILE A 176 -5.38 -0.23 -15.17
CA ILE A 176 -6.57 0.22 -15.90
C ILE A 176 -6.21 1.43 -16.77
N THR A 177 -6.91 1.59 -17.90
CA THR A 177 -6.81 2.81 -18.69
C THR A 177 -7.50 3.94 -17.94
N LEU A 178 -6.73 4.93 -17.51
CA LEU A 178 -7.23 6.09 -16.79
C LEU A 178 -7.43 7.26 -17.76
N SER A 179 -8.51 8.03 -17.56
CA SER A 179 -8.74 9.31 -18.23
C SER A 179 -7.88 10.43 -17.64
N ASP A 180 -7.54 10.34 -16.36
CA ASP A 180 -6.59 11.22 -15.68
C ASP A 180 -5.17 10.65 -15.83
N ASN A 181 -4.29 11.45 -16.42
CA ASN A 181 -2.88 11.12 -16.65
C ASN A 181 -1.98 11.53 -15.47
N ARG A 182 -2.55 11.98 -14.35
CA ARG A 182 -1.80 12.24 -13.12
C ARG A 182 -1.28 10.95 -12.48
N GLY A 183 -0.11 11.03 -11.85
CA GLY A 183 0.57 9.87 -11.27
C GLY A 183 1.18 10.11 -9.89
N ILE A 184 1.50 9.01 -9.23
CA ILE A 184 2.34 8.96 -8.03
C ILE A 184 3.77 8.62 -8.47
N TYR A 185 4.77 9.39 -8.04
CA TYR A 185 6.15 9.22 -8.47
C TYR A 185 7.04 8.86 -7.28
N LEU A 186 7.71 7.71 -7.36
CA LEU A 186 8.55 7.14 -6.31
C LEU A 186 9.97 6.94 -6.80
N TYR A 187 10.94 7.14 -5.92
CA TYR A 187 12.35 6.84 -6.17
C TYR A 187 12.75 5.57 -5.42
N GLN A 188 13.10 4.51 -6.15
CA GLN A 188 13.54 3.24 -5.58
C GLN A 188 15.06 3.21 -5.39
N LYS A 189 15.52 3.55 -4.18
CA LYS A 189 16.93 3.47 -3.78
C LYS A 189 17.32 2.04 -3.44
N ASN A 190 18.53 1.64 -3.87
CA ASN A 190 19.15 0.36 -3.54
C ASN A 190 18.24 -0.87 -3.78
N GLN A 191 17.29 -0.75 -4.73
CA GLN A 191 16.31 -1.77 -5.08
C GLN A 191 15.36 -2.19 -3.94
N ASN A 192 15.34 -1.47 -2.81
CA ASN A 192 14.56 -1.89 -1.64
C ASN A 192 13.89 -0.75 -0.84
N HIS A 193 14.28 0.50 -1.08
CA HIS A 193 13.76 1.65 -0.35
C HIS A 193 13.03 2.60 -1.28
N TYR A 194 11.89 3.14 -0.85
CA TYR A 194 11.09 4.07 -1.65
C TYR A 194 11.02 5.43 -0.99
N ASP A 195 11.46 6.45 -1.72
CA ASP A 195 11.23 7.86 -1.42
C ASP A 195 10.16 8.45 -2.34
N VAL A 196 9.55 9.57 -1.96
CA VAL A 196 8.55 10.26 -2.81
C VAL A 196 9.25 11.31 -3.65
N VAL A 197 9.09 11.26 -4.97
CA VAL A 197 9.64 12.26 -5.89
C VAL A 197 8.78 13.52 -5.83
N LEU A 198 9.38 14.62 -5.40
CA LEU A 198 8.70 15.91 -5.29
C LEU A 198 8.87 16.75 -6.56
N THR A 199 10.02 16.65 -7.20
CA THR A 199 10.35 17.39 -8.42
C THR A 199 11.26 16.57 -9.31
N ILE A 200 11.22 16.85 -10.61
CA ILE A 200 12.12 16.27 -11.63
C ILE A 200 13.18 17.28 -12.05
N SER A 201 14.28 16.78 -12.62
CA SER A 201 15.34 17.59 -13.21
C SER A 201 14.78 18.39 -14.37
N THR A 202 14.96 19.70 -14.29
CA THR A 202 14.42 20.64 -15.25
C THR A 202 15.43 21.00 -16.35
N GLN A 203 16.69 20.57 -16.19
CA GLN A 203 17.80 20.79 -17.13
C GLN A 203 17.51 20.35 -18.58
N PRO A 204 16.83 19.21 -18.84
CA PRO A 204 16.47 18.82 -20.21
C PRO A 204 15.23 19.52 -20.76
N VAL A 205 14.37 20.07 -19.88
CA VAL A 205 13.00 20.50 -20.24
C VAL A 205 12.90 22.02 -20.39
N LEU A 206 13.73 22.78 -19.67
CA LEU A 206 13.71 24.24 -19.66
C LEU A 206 14.44 24.91 -20.82
N GLN A 207 15.24 24.17 -21.60
CA GLN A 207 15.94 24.74 -22.77
C GLN A 207 14.98 25.32 -23.82
N ASN A 208 13.72 24.89 -23.83
CA ASN A 208 12.70 25.32 -24.80
C ASN A 208 11.76 26.41 -24.26
N PHE A 209 11.91 26.86 -23.02
CA PHE A 209 11.03 27.85 -22.40
C PHE A 209 11.76 29.18 -22.21
N SER A 210 11.03 30.30 -22.26
CA SER A 210 11.60 31.61 -21.97
C SER A 210 12.11 31.68 -20.53
N SER A 211 13.17 32.47 -20.31
CA SER A 211 13.84 32.63 -19.00
C SER A 211 12.87 33.05 -17.88
N GLY A 212 11.81 33.80 -18.20
CA GLY A 212 10.78 34.18 -17.24
C GLY A 212 9.94 33.01 -16.74
N LEU A 213 9.51 32.11 -17.64
CA LEU A 213 8.73 30.93 -17.27
C LEU A 213 9.59 29.89 -16.52
N GLN A 214 10.88 29.83 -16.88
CA GLN A 214 11.87 29.01 -16.22
C GLN A 214 12.00 29.36 -14.72
N THR A 215 12.19 30.64 -14.42
CA THR A 215 12.30 31.15 -13.05
C THR A 215 11.00 30.93 -12.27
N TYR A 216 9.85 31.20 -12.89
CA TYR A 216 8.55 30.98 -12.27
C TYR A 216 8.35 29.51 -11.84
N LEU A 217 8.63 28.56 -12.74
CA LEU A 217 8.52 27.12 -12.46
C LEU A 217 9.42 26.68 -11.30
N CYS A 218 10.68 27.12 -11.31
CA CYS A 218 11.64 26.83 -10.25
C CYS A 218 11.16 27.35 -8.88
N ASP A 219 10.61 28.56 -8.83
CA ASP A 219 10.13 29.16 -7.58
C ASP A 219 8.87 28.46 -7.04
N GLN A 220 7.97 28.02 -7.92
CA GLN A 220 6.80 27.23 -7.51
C GLN A 220 7.19 25.88 -6.91
N LEU A 221 8.14 25.17 -7.53
CA LEU A 221 8.66 23.89 -7.01
C LEU A 221 9.30 24.04 -5.62
N LYS A 222 10.03 25.14 -5.40
CA LYS A 222 10.61 25.47 -4.09
C LYS A 222 9.53 25.74 -3.03
N LYS A 223 8.48 26.49 -3.37
CA LYS A 223 7.35 26.80 -2.45
C LYS A 223 6.61 25.54 -2.01
N GLU A 224 6.30 24.64 -2.94
CA GLU A 224 5.66 23.35 -2.62
C GLU A 224 6.54 22.49 -1.70
N THR A 225 7.84 22.42 -1.98
CA THR A 225 8.81 21.69 -1.14
C THR A 225 8.83 22.22 0.30
N GLN A 226 8.80 23.54 0.48
CA GLN A 226 8.84 24.15 1.82
C GLN A 226 7.54 23.93 2.61
N LYS A 227 6.37 24.01 1.97
CA LYS A 227 5.08 23.71 2.61
C LYS A 227 5.05 22.28 3.15
N MET A 228 5.55 21.33 2.36
CA MET A 228 5.61 19.92 2.74
C MET A 228 6.55 19.67 3.93
N LYS A 229 7.74 20.28 3.95
CA LYS A 229 8.66 20.20 5.10
C LYS A 229 8.05 20.74 6.40
N ASN A 230 7.33 21.85 6.33
CA ASN A 230 6.67 22.43 7.51
C ASN A 230 5.54 21.54 8.05
N ALA A 231 4.85 20.80 7.18
CA ALA A 231 3.86 19.80 7.58
C ALA A 231 4.51 18.59 8.28
N GLU A 232 5.68 18.14 7.81
CA GLU A 232 6.44 17.03 8.40
C GLU A 232 6.85 17.31 9.86
N VAL A 233 7.32 18.52 10.16
CA VAL A 233 7.76 18.90 11.52
C VAL A 233 6.62 18.84 12.52
N LYS A 234 5.43 19.35 12.16
CA LYS A 234 4.23 19.28 13.01
C LYS A 234 3.76 17.83 13.21
N ASP A 235 3.90 16.98 12.20
CA ASP A 235 3.46 15.59 12.27
C ASP A 235 4.38 14.71 13.13
N ARG A 236 5.71 14.97 13.19
CA ARG A 236 6.61 14.25 14.12
C ARG A 236 6.16 14.37 15.58
N THR A 237 5.69 15.55 15.99
CA THR A 237 5.18 15.79 17.34
C THR A 237 3.90 15.00 17.59
N ILE A 238 3.01 14.89 16.59
CA ILE A 238 1.75 14.13 16.67
C ILE A 238 2.01 12.62 16.65
N GLN A 239 2.94 12.15 15.82
CA GLN A 239 3.36 10.76 15.69
C GLN A 239 3.87 10.22 17.04
N ASN A 240 4.69 10.98 17.76
CA ASN A 240 5.19 10.57 19.07
C ASN A 240 4.05 10.31 20.08
N ASN A 241 2.96 11.08 19.99
CA ASN A 241 1.82 10.93 20.89
C ASN A 241 0.93 9.74 20.49
N ILE A 242 0.60 9.58 19.20
CA ILE A 242 -0.25 8.48 18.70
C ILE A 242 0.46 7.12 18.85
N THR A 243 1.76 7.04 18.58
CA THR A 243 2.52 5.79 18.72
C THR A 243 2.51 5.31 20.18
N LYS A 244 2.52 6.24 21.14
CA LYS A 244 2.43 5.95 22.56
C LYS A 244 1.05 5.39 22.94
N GLU A 245 -0.03 5.97 22.41
CA GLU A 245 -1.40 5.49 22.62
C GLU A 245 -1.66 4.11 22.00
N GLN A 246 -1.25 3.90 20.74
CA GLN A 246 -1.39 2.61 20.05
C GLN A 246 -0.57 1.50 20.71
N TYR A 247 0.61 1.81 21.24
CA TYR A 247 1.40 0.85 22.02
C TYR A 247 0.65 0.39 23.27
N ILE A 248 0.03 1.33 24.00
CA ILE A 248 -0.75 1.04 25.19
C ILE A 248 -1.97 0.18 24.84
N GLU A 249 -2.70 0.53 23.78
CA GLU A 249 -3.88 -0.23 23.34
C GLU A 249 -3.53 -1.66 22.93
N ASN A 250 -2.47 -1.84 22.13
CA ASN A 250 -2.01 -3.18 21.72
C ASN A 250 -1.53 -4.03 22.90
N LYS A 251 -0.88 -3.43 23.89
CA LYS A 251 -0.50 -4.10 25.14
C LYS A 251 -1.75 -4.59 25.90
N ASN A 252 -2.79 -3.76 25.97
CA ASN A 252 -4.06 -4.11 26.61
C ASN A 252 -4.82 -5.22 25.87
N ILE A 253 -4.84 -5.21 24.53
CA ILE A 253 -5.45 -6.27 23.72
C ILE A 253 -4.73 -7.60 23.92
N LYS A 254 -3.39 -7.59 23.93
CA LYS A 254 -2.58 -8.81 24.19
C LYS A 254 -2.82 -9.36 25.59
N ALA A 255 -2.94 -8.51 26.60
CA ALA A 255 -3.28 -8.92 27.96
C ALA A 255 -4.67 -9.59 28.00
N LYS A 256 -5.70 -8.95 27.43
CA LYS A 256 -7.07 -9.50 27.34
C LYS A 256 -7.12 -10.86 26.63
N ARG A 257 -6.32 -11.04 25.57
CA ARG A 257 -6.21 -12.33 24.84
C ARG A 257 -5.61 -13.43 25.72
N LYS A 258 -4.50 -13.14 26.42
CA LYS A 258 -3.86 -14.09 27.34
C LYS A 258 -4.80 -14.49 28.47
N ASP A 259 -5.56 -13.56 29.04
CA ASP A 259 -6.52 -13.85 30.09
C ASP A 259 -7.67 -14.74 29.58
N LYS A 260 -8.18 -14.46 28.38
CA LYS A 260 -9.20 -15.31 27.73
C LYS A 260 -8.70 -16.72 27.46
N GLU A 261 -7.46 -16.87 26.98
CA GLU A 261 -6.84 -18.18 26.75
C GLU A 261 -6.65 -18.96 28.05
N LYS A 262 -6.18 -18.30 29.12
CA LYS A 262 -6.04 -18.90 30.45
C LYS A 262 -7.40 -19.38 30.98
N LYS A 263 -8.45 -18.57 30.85
CA LYS A 263 -9.81 -18.94 31.26
C LYS A 263 -10.33 -20.14 30.47
N ASN A 264 -10.18 -20.12 29.14
CA ASN A 264 -10.59 -21.24 28.28
C ASN A 264 -9.84 -22.54 28.63
N ARG A 265 -8.55 -22.45 28.93
CA ARG A 265 -7.74 -23.61 29.36
C ARG A 265 -8.23 -24.18 30.68
N ASN A 266 -8.52 -23.32 31.66
CA ASN A 266 -9.08 -23.74 32.94
C ASN A 266 -10.46 -24.37 32.81
N GLU A 267 -11.34 -23.81 31.96
CA GLU A 267 -12.66 -24.40 31.70
C GLU A 267 -12.56 -25.78 31.06
N ARG A 268 -11.64 -25.97 30.09
CA ARG A 268 -11.37 -27.28 29.47
C ARG A 268 -10.85 -28.28 30.51
N LEU A 269 -9.91 -27.86 31.34
CA LEU A 269 -9.36 -28.69 32.41
C LEU A 269 -10.45 -29.15 33.38
N ARG A 270 -11.28 -28.22 33.88
CA ARG A 270 -12.41 -28.55 34.76
C ARG A 270 -13.42 -29.47 34.10
N TYR A 271 -13.72 -29.28 32.82
CA TYR A 271 -14.62 -30.18 32.10
C TYR A 271 -14.08 -31.62 32.01
N THR A 272 -12.76 -31.79 32.02
CA THR A 272 -12.12 -33.11 32.02
C THR A 272 -11.95 -33.71 33.41
N THR A 273 -11.63 -32.91 34.44
CA THR A 273 -11.24 -33.41 35.76
C THR A 273 -12.37 -33.43 36.79
N ASP A 274 -13.38 -32.55 36.65
CA ASP A 274 -14.49 -32.39 37.59
C ASP A 274 -15.79 -32.94 37.00
N LYS A 275 -16.22 -34.10 37.50
CA LYS A 275 -17.44 -34.79 37.02
C LYS A 275 -18.71 -33.96 37.23
N VAL A 276 -18.84 -33.27 38.37
CA VAL A 276 -20.02 -32.47 38.70
C VAL A 276 -20.12 -31.27 37.77
N TYR A 277 -19.00 -30.56 37.54
CA TYR A 277 -18.94 -29.45 36.60
C TYR A 277 -19.30 -29.88 35.17
N LYS A 278 -18.79 -31.04 34.72
CA LYS A 278 -19.09 -31.62 33.41
C LYS A 278 -20.59 -31.90 33.22
N GLU A 279 -21.23 -32.55 34.19
CA GLU A 279 -22.67 -32.86 34.13
C GLU A 279 -23.53 -31.60 34.13
N ASN A 280 -23.22 -30.65 35.00
CA ASN A 280 -23.92 -29.36 35.05
C ASN A 280 -23.78 -28.60 33.73
N LYS A 281 -22.60 -28.63 33.09
CA LYS A 281 -22.41 -28.02 31.77
C LYS A 281 -23.24 -28.68 30.69
N LYS A 282 -23.33 -30.02 30.68
CA LYS A 282 -24.17 -30.76 29.73
C LYS A 282 -25.65 -30.41 29.91
N LYS A 283 -26.16 -30.45 31.14
CA LYS A 283 -27.55 -30.08 31.47
C LYS A 283 -27.87 -28.65 31.01
N SER A 284 -26.96 -27.71 31.29
CA SER A 284 -27.11 -26.30 30.91
C SER A 284 -27.10 -26.10 29.39
N CYS A 285 -26.26 -26.83 28.64
CA CYS A 285 -26.28 -26.81 27.18
C CYS A 285 -27.58 -27.37 26.59
N ILE A 286 -28.10 -28.47 27.14
CA ILE A 286 -29.37 -29.07 26.72
C ILE A 286 -30.52 -28.09 26.95
N LEU A 287 -30.58 -27.49 28.13
CA LEU A 287 -31.58 -26.47 28.47
C LEU A 287 -31.48 -25.27 27.52
N LYS A 288 -30.27 -24.75 27.30
CA LYS A 288 -30.07 -23.61 26.39
C LYS A 288 -30.50 -23.94 24.96
N TYR A 289 -30.28 -25.16 24.50
CA TYR A 289 -30.72 -25.61 23.18
C TYR A 289 -32.26 -25.73 23.08
N SER A 290 -32.95 -26.07 24.16
CA SER A 290 -34.42 -26.16 24.16
C SER A 290 -35.09 -24.79 24.29
N THR A 291 -34.51 -23.87 25.06
CA THR A 291 -35.15 -22.58 25.39
C THR A 291 -34.74 -21.42 24.48
N ASP A 292 -33.51 -21.38 23.98
CA ASP A 292 -32.97 -20.26 23.19
C ASP A 292 -33.02 -20.58 21.69
N LYS A 293 -34.03 -20.01 20.99
CA LYS A 293 -34.22 -20.19 19.54
C LYS A 293 -33.00 -19.72 18.73
N VAL A 294 -32.36 -18.62 19.11
CA VAL A 294 -31.20 -18.06 18.38
C VAL A 294 -30.00 -18.97 18.53
N TYR A 295 -29.74 -19.42 19.75
CA TYR A 295 -28.67 -20.39 20.02
C TYR A 295 -28.90 -21.70 19.27
N LYS A 296 -30.14 -22.23 19.27
CA LYS A 296 -30.53 -23.43 18.53
C LYS A 296 -30.27 -23.30 17.02
N GLU A 297 -30.65 -22.18 16.41
CA GLU A 297 -30.38 -21.92 15.00
C GLU A 297 -28.89 -21.85 14.69
N ASN A 298 -28.12 -21.15 15.54
CA ASN A 298 -26.67 -21.03 15.35
C ASN A 298 -25.97 -22.39 15.45
N VAL A 299 -26.36 -23.24 16.40
CA VAL A 299 -25.83 -24.62 16.51
C VAL A 299 -26.16 -25.44 15.26
N LYS A 300 -27.38 -25.33 14.72
CA LYS A 300 -27.77 -26.00 13.47
C LYS A 300 -26.96 -25.50 12.26
N LYS A 301 -26.75 -24.18 12.15
CA LYS A 301 -25.95 -23.56 11.08
C LYS A 301 -24.48 -23.99 11.16
N SER A 302 -23.88 -23.93 12.35
CA SER A 302 -22.50 -24.39 12.57
C SER A 302 -22.31 -25.88 12.31
N GLY A 303 -23.33 -26.70 12.62
CA GLY A 303 -23.34 -28.12 12.27
C GLY A 303 -23.23 -28.35 10.76
N LYS A 304 -24.06 -27.66 9.96
CA LYS A 304 -24.01 -27.75 8.48
C LYS A 304 -22.67 -27.30 7.92
N LEU A 305 -22.17 -26.15 8.36
CA LEU A 305 -20.88 -25.58 7.93
C LEU A 305 -19.71 -26.54 8.17
N LYS A 306 -19.71 -27.31 9.27
CA LYS A 306 -18.63 -28.25 9.59
C LYS A 306 -18.51 -29.36 8.54
N TYR A 307 -19.62 -29.85 8.01
CA TYR A 307 -19.65 -30.91 6.99
C TYR A 307 -19.49 -30.38 5.56
N ASP A 308 -19.75 -29.09 5.33
CA ASP A 308 -19.49 -28.45 4.04
C ASP A 308 -17.99 -28.14 3.81
N THR A 309 -17.20 -28.00 4.88
CA THR A 309 -15.75 -27.71 4.80
C THR A 309 -14.84 -28.94 4.81
N ASP A 310 -15.38 -30.15 4.96
CA ASP A 310 -14.64 -31.43 4.93
C ASP A 310 -14.59 -32.08 3.52
N LYS A 311 -14.79 -31.29 2.45
CA LYS A 311 -14.56 -31.65 1.04
C LYS A 311 -13.27 -31.03 0.50
#